data_AF-A0A653I4B4-F1
#
_entry.id   AF-A0A653I4B4-F1
#
_cell.length_a   1.000
_cell.length_b   1.000
_cell.length_c   1.000
_cell.angle_alpha   90.00
_cell.angle_beta   90.00
_cell.angle_gamma   90.00
#
_symmetry.space_group_name_H-M   'P 1'
#
loop_
_entity.id
_entity.type
_entity.pdbx_description
1 polymer ?
#
loop_
_entity_poly.entity_id
_entity_poly.type
_entity_poly.pdbx_seq_one_letter_code
_entity_poly.pdbx_strand_id
1 'polypeptide(L)'
;MCPLSLVYSVKSRGSPSQKKSLSNQIIGVHLLIGQVQNLVEEYGDPVGFDAARWLGDWAFSSNNALGWLRPADYFDTVVGQEIVADLLAAIRYGSYQ
;
A
#
# COMPACT_ATOMS: atom_id res chain seq x y z
N MET A 1 -39.91 -23.87 -33.64
CA MET A 1 -38.93 -22.87 -34.10
C MET A 1 -38.06 -22.47 -32.90
N CYS A 2 -36.76 -22.77 -32.94
CA CYS A 2 -35.72 -22.22 -32.05
C CYS A 2 -34.59 -21.69 -32.96
N PRO A 3 -33.83 -20.66 -32.55
CA PRO A 3 -32.55 -20.96 -31.88
C PRO A 3 -32.30 -20.04 -30.66
N LEU A 4 -31.73 -20.48 -29.53
CA LEU A 4 -30.33 -20.90 -29.26
C LEU A 4 -29.28 -19.81 -29.56
N SER A 5 -28.89 -19.06 -28.52
CA SER A 5 -27.57 -18.41 -28.32
C SER A 5 -27.62 -17.66 -26.97
N LEU A 6 -27.22 -18.23 -25.83
CA LEU A 6 -25.84 -18.38 -25.36
C LEU A 6 -24.87 -17.33 -25.91
N VAL A 7 -24.79 -16.15 -25.29
CA VAL A 7 -23.55 -15.36 -25.37
C VAL A 7 -23.23 -14.68 -24.03
N TYR A 8 -22.39 -15.39 -23.27
CA TYR A 8 -21.35 -14.88 -22.39
C TYR A 8 -21.70 -13.89 -21.27
N SER A 9 -21.68 -14.45 -20.05
CA SER A 9 -21.04 -13.85 -18.88
C SER A 9 -19.86 -12.97 -19.30
N VAL A 10 -20.02 -11.65 -19.21
CA VAL A 10 -18.90 -10.71 -19.25
C VAL A 10 -18.06 -10.99 -18.01
N LYS A 11 -17.07 -11.87 -18.17
CA LYS A 11 -15.91 -11.91 -17.30
C LYS A 11 -15.18 -10.60 -17.57
N SER A 12 -15.44 -9.60 -16.75
CA SER A 12 -14.82 -8.29 -16.81
C SER A 12 -13.31 -8.45 -16.65
N ARG A 13 -12.61 -8.61 -17.77
CA ARG A 13 -11.19 -8.26 -17.86
C ARG A 13 -11.14 -6.78 -17.49
N GLY A 14 -10.62 -6.47 -16.29
CA GLY A 14 -10.59 -5.12 -15.74
C GLY A 14 -10.17 -4.09 -16.79
N SER A 15 -10.88 -2.96 -16.82
CA SER A 15 -10.68 -1.88 -17.77
C SER A 15 -9.24 -1.34 -17.70
N PRO A 16 -8.69 -0.77 -18.79
CA PRO A 16 -7.33 -0.21 -18.81
C PRO A 16 -7.04 0.77 -17.66
N SER A 17 -8.05 1.54 -17.23
CA SER A 17 -7.97 2.42 -16.07
C SER A 17 -7.74 1.66 -14.75
N GLN A 18 -8.44 0.54 -14.54
CA GLN A 18 -8.28 -0.31 -13.36
C GLN A 18 -6.92 -0.99 -13.34
N LYS A 19 -6.42 -1.44 -14.50
CA LYS A 19 -5.07 -2.02 -14.61
C LYS A 19 -3.98 -0.99 -14.25
N LYS A 20 -4.15 0.26 -14.69
CA LYS A 20 -3.24 1.36 -14.36
C LYS A 20 -3.29 1.71 -12.86
N SER A 21 -4.47 1.67 -12.25
CA SER A 21 -4.62 1.87 -10.80
C SER A 21 -3.91 0.78 -10.01
N LEU A 22 -4.08 -0.49 -10.39
CA LEU A 22 -3.42 -1.63 -9.74
C LEU A 22 -1.90 -1.60 -9.91
N SER A 23 -1.39 -1.23 -11.08
CA SER A 23 0.06 -1.06 -11.26
C SER A 23 0.61 0.05 -10.37
N ASN A 24 -0.07 1.20 -10.30
CA ASN A 24 0.33 2.30 -9.44
C ASN A 24 0.29 1.90 -7.96
N GLN A 25 -0.75 1.16 -7.56
CA GLN A 25 -0.88 0.63 -6.20
C GLN A 25 0.31 -0.26 -5.83
N ILE A 26 0.66 -1.24 -6.67
CA ILE A 26 1.77 -2.16 -6.41
C ILE A 26 3.11 -1.41 -6.37
N ILE A 27 3.32 -0.48 -7.31
CA ILE A 27 4.55 0.33 -7.36
C ILE A 27 4.67 1.17 -6.09
N GLY A 28 3.61 1.84 -5.66
CA GLY A 28 3.64 2.70 -4.48
C GLY A 28 3.91 1.90 -3.20
N VAL A 29 3.30 0.73 -3.02
CA VAL A 29 3.62 -0.14 -1.88
C VAL A 29 5.08 -0.59 -1.91
N HIS A 30 5.63 -0.90 -3.08
CA HIS A 30 7.05 -1.23 -3.21
C HIS A 30 7.97 -0.07 -2.81
N LEU A 31 7.61 1.17 -3.18
CA LEU A 31 8.35 2.36 -2.77
C LEU A 31 8.29 2.59 -1.26
N LEU A 32 7.15 2.34 -0.61
CA LEU A 32 7.01 2.42 0.84
C LEU A 32 7.90 1.40 1.55
N ILE A 33 8.02 0.17 1.03
CA ILE A 33 8.94 -0.84 1.57
C ILE A 33 10.39 -0.34 1.47
N GLY A 34 10.78 0.21 0.34
CA GLY A 34 12.11 0.79 0.16
C GLY A 34 12.38 1.95 1.12
N GLN A 35 11.38 2.79 1.38
CA GLN A 35 11.48 3.87 2.36
C GLN A 35 11.72 3.33 3.78
N VAL A 36 10.96 2.31 4.20
CA VAL A 36 11.16 1.67 5.51
C VAL A 36 12.55 1.05 5.61
N GLN A 37 13.02 0.37 4.56
CA GLN A 37 14.37 -0.20 4.52
C GLN A 37 15.44 0.88 4.71
N ASN A 38 15.35 1.97 3.95
CA ASN A 38 16.28 3.10 4.07
C ASN A 38 16.25 3.72 5.48
N LEU A 39 15.07 3.83 6.10
CA LEU A 39 14.94 4.34 7.46
C LEU A 39 15.67 3.48 8.49
N VAL A 40 15.57 2.16 8.37
CA VAL A 40 16.25 1.24 9.29
C VAL A 40 17.75 1.18 9.02
N GLU A 41 18.17 1.29 7.77
CA GLU A 41 19.59 1.40 7.41
C GLU A 41 20.24 2.69 7.94
N GLU A 42 19.53 3.82 7.93
CA GLU A 42 20.06 5.09 8.43
C GLU A 42 20.01 5.24 9.96
N TYR A 43 18.98 4.67 10.62
CA TYR A 43 18.68 4.98 12.02
C TYR A 43 18.51 3.78 12.95
N GLY A 44 18.55 2.55 12.43
CA GLY A 44 18.25 1.34 13.19
C GLY A 44 19.35 0.27 13.10
N ASP A 45 18.94 -0.98 13.29
CA ASP A 45 19.76 -2.16 13.03
C ASP A 45 19.12 -2.95 11.87
N PRO A 46 19.71 -2.92 10.66
CA PRO A 46 19.14 -3.60 9.50
C PRO A 46 19.34 -5.13 9.54
N VAL A 47 20.14 -5.67 10.46
CA VAL A 47 20.47 -7.11 10.47
C VAL A 47 19.24 -7.94 10.78
N GLY A 48 18.79 -8.73 9.79
CA GLY A 48 17.60 -9.59 9.91
C GLY A 48 16.27 -8.83 9.89
N PHE A 49 16.29 -7.54 9.57
CA PHE A 49 15.07 -6.75 9.42
C PHE A 49 14.39 -7.03 8.08
N ASP A 50 13.08 -7.29 8.12
CA ASP A 50 12.24 -7.49 6.94
C ASP A 50 11.28 -6.30 6.81
N ALA A 51 11.65 -5.33 5.96
CA ALA A 51 10.87 -4.11 5.75
C ALA A 51 9.47 -4.38 5.18
N ALA A 52 9.31 -5.42 4.34
CA ALA A 52 8.01 -5.77 3.77
C ALA A 52 7.08 -6.32 4.85
N ARG A 53 7.61 -7.21 5.70
CA ARG A 53 6.87 -7.76 6.83
C ARG A 53 6.52 -6.69 7.86
N TRP A 54 7.48 -5.84 8.23
CA TRP A 54 7.26 -4.75 9.15
C TRP A 54 6.20 -3.77 8.64
N LEU A 55 6.27 -3.38 7.35
CA LEU A 55 5.28 -2.50 6.75
C LEU A 55 3.90 -3.16 6.75
N GLY A 56 3.82 -4.46 6.48
CA GLY A 56 2.57 -5.22 6.58
C GLY A 56 1.97 -5.14 7.98
N ASP A 57 2.74 -5.48 9.01
CA ASP A 57 2.27 -5.48 10.40
C ASP A 57 1.88 -4.07 10.87
N TRP A 58 2.67 -3.06 10.52
CA TRP A 58 2.39 -1.65 10.83
C TRP A 58 1.15 -1.15 10.09
N ALA A 59 0.97 -1.53 8.82
CA ALA A 59 -0.14 -1.06 8.00
C ALA A 59 -1.51 -1.56 8.48
N PHE A 60 -1.56 -2.67 9.21
CA PHE A 60 -2.80 -3.17 9.84
C PHE A 60 -2.99 -2.71 11.29
N SER A 61 -2.01 -2.02 11.86
CA SER A 61 -2.11 -1.42 13.19
C SER A 61 -2.86 -0.09 13.11
N SER A 62 -3.75 0.17 14.08
CA SER A 62 -4.45 1.45 14.18
C SER A 62 -3.45 2.57 14.48
N ASN A 63 -3.44 3.62 13.66
CA ASN A 63 -2.52 4.74 13.81
C ASN A 63 -3.27 5.99 14.30
N ASN A 64 -2.83 6.56 15.43
CA ASN A 64 -3.42 7.78 15.99
C ASN A 64 -3.37 8.98 15.00
N ALA A 65 -2.30 9.09 14.20
CA ALA A 65 -2.06 10.21 13.29
C ALA A 65 -3.01 10.17 12.09
N LEU A 66 -3.58 9.00 11.81
CA LEU A 66 -4.62 8.79 10.80
C LEU A 66 -6.02 8.76 11.42
N GLY A 67 -6.18 9.25 12.66
CA GLY A 67 -7.47 9.22 13.36
C GLY A 67 -7.94 7.81 13.72
N TRP A 68 -7.00 6.94 14.12
CA TRP A 68 -7.21 5.52 14.43
C TRP A 68 -7.53 4.63 13.24
N LEU A 69 -7.40 5.16 12.02
CA LEU A 69 -7.46 4.37 10.79
C LEU A 69 -6.18 3.58 10.57
N ARG A 70 -6.28 2.54 9.74
CA ARG A 70 -5.14 1.71 9.39
C ARG A 70 -4.44 2.32 8.17
N PRO A 71 -3.11 2.41 8.15
CA PRO A 71 -2.38 2.88 6.96
C PRO A 71 -2.74 2.09 5.69
N ALA A 72 -3.08 0.79 5.82
CA ALA A 72 -3.52 -0.04 4.70
C ALA A 72 -4.76 0.51 3.96
N ASP A 73 -5.64 1.25 4.65
CA ASP A 73 -6.85 1.83 4.06
C ASP A 73 -6.53 2.96 3.05
N TYR A 74 -5.27 3.42 3.01
CA TYR A 74 -4.80 4.50 2.13
C TYR A 74 -4.01 3.99 0.90
N PHE A 75 -3.67 2.69 0.83
CA PHE A 75 -2.81 2.14 -0.23
C PHE A 75 -3.48 2.06 -1.61
N ASP A 76 -4.79 2.18 -1.71
CA ASP A 76 -5.54 2.04 -2.97
C ASP A 76 -5.37 3.24 -3.92
N THR A 77 -4.84 4.36 -3.41
CA THR A 77 -4.68 5.59 -4.19
C THR A 77 -3.27 6.14 -4.07
N VAL A 78 -2.78 6.77 -5.14
CA VAL A 78 -1.46 7.45 -5.14
C VAL A 78 -1.39 8.51 -4.03
N VAL A 79 -2.46 9.31 -3.88
CA VAL A 79 -2.55 10.34 -2.84
C VAL A 79 -2.48 9.74 -1.44
N GLY A 80 -3.19 8.63 -1.19
CA GLY A 80 -3.13 7.95 0.10
C GLY A 80 -1.76 7.36 0.39
N GLN A 81 -1.07 6.84 -0.63
CA GLN A 81 0.30 6.37 -0.50
C GLN A 81 1.28 7.49 -0.17
N GLU A 82 1.12 8.69 -0.74
CA GLU A 82 1.91 9.87 -0.38
C GLU A 82 1.71 10.27 1.10
N ILE A 83 0.47 10.27 1.59
CA ILE A 83 0.18 10.52 3.02
C ILE A 83 0.91 9.51 3.91
N VAL A 84 0.88 8.23 3.54
CA VAL A 84 1.59 7.19 4.30
C VAL A 84 3.11 7.34 4.20
N ALA A 85 3.64 7.74 3.04
CA ALA A 85 5.06 8.00 2.86
C ALA A 85 5.54 9.17 3.75
N ASP A 86 4.76 10.24 3.85
CA ASP A 86 5.04 11.38 4.72
C ASP A 86 4.98 10.96 6.20
N LEU A 87 4.00 10.13 6.56
CA LEU A 87 3.88 9.58 7.91
C LEU A 87 5.10 8.73 8.29
N LEU A 88 5.57 7.85 7.38
CA LEU A 88 6.80 7.07 7.58
C LEU A 88 8.03 7.97 7.68
N ALA A 89 8.14 9.01 6.85
CA ALA A 89 9.25 9.96 6.92
C ALA A 89 9.31 10.67 8.27
N ALA A 90 8.15 10.96 8.87
CA ALA A 90 8.07 11.62 10.16
C ALA A 90 8.37 10.69 11.36
N ILE A 91 8.39 9.36 11.18
CA ILE A 91 8.84 8.40 12.22
C ILE A 91 10.30 8.71 12.63
N ARG A 92 11.12 9.28 11.74
CA ARG A 92 12.50 9.73 12.03
C ARG A 92 12.60 10.64 13.26
N TYR A 93 11.54 11.37 13.58
CA TYR A 93 11.52 12.34 14.69
C TYR A 93 10.90 11.77 15.97
N GLY A 94 10.63 10.46 16.03
CA GLY A 94 10.06 9.80 17.22
C GLY A 94 8.69 10.35 17.65
N SER A 95 7.96 10.97 16.72
CA SER A 95 6.85 11.87 17.04
C SER A 95 5.46 11.21 17.05
N TYR A 96 5.38 9.88 17.09
CA TYR A 96 4.09 9.18 17.08
C TYR A 96 3.98 8.21 18.27
N GLN A 97 3.22 8.63 19.30
CA GLN A 97 2.67 7.81 20.38
C GLN A 97 1.18 7.62 20.16
#